data_AF-A0A259H506-F1
#
_entry.id   AF-A0A259H506-F1
#
_cell.length_a   1.000
_cell.length_b   1.000
_cell.length_c   1.000
_cell.angle_alpha   90.00
_cell.angle_beta   90.00
_cell.angle_gamma   90.00
#
_symmetry.space_group_name_H-M   'P 1'
#
loop_
_entity.id
_entity.type
_entity.pdbx_description
1 polymer ?
#
loop_
_entity_poly.entity_id
_entity_poly.type
_entity_poly.pdbx_seq_one_letter_code
_entity_poly.pdbx_strand_id
1 'polypeptide(L)'
;MQHYHLLEREIAEDDPGLTGLLAQAHEQRERAICLCRRDHKLPLYIAHRQGGYVLARWPGTGPRHASACNHYEAPDFLTGLGQVRGSAVVEHEDSGETELKFAFPLSRGPARAAPSAFTNDKPEVRSNGLRLTMQGLLHFLWDKAELTHWHPRMAGKRNWFVIRRALIHAALACKVRGESLARVLFLPERFQLEQKEDIAGRRRSDLAMAHASPQAIMVVIGEIKAIEPARFGEKIIVRHLPDWPFLMDEEMARRFHKRFAVEEELWRSDGGGGHLVMSATFSISVSGLPQIFEIAV
;
A
#
# COMPACT_ATOMS: atom_id res chain seq x y z
N MET A 1 1.64 -22.99 12.04
CA MET A 1 2.90 -22.99 11.27
C MET A 1 2.57 -23.65 9.94
N GLN A 2 2.88 -23.00 8.82
CA GLN A 2 2.39 -23.43 7.52
C GLN A 2 3.29 -24.53 6.96
N HIS A 3 2.68 -25.59 6.44
CA HIS A 3 3.38 -26.67 5.75
C HIS A 3 2.92 -26.73 4.30
N TYR A 4 3.83 -27.19 3.45
CA TYR A 4 3.66 -27.35 2.02
C TYR A 4 4.07 -28.75 1.59
N HIS A 5 3.43 -29.29 0.57
CA HIS A 5 3.88 -30.48 -0.13
C HIS A 5 4.41 -30.07 -1.51
N LEU A 6 5.68 -30.38 -1.78
CA LEU A 6 6.40 -29.97 -2.99
C LEU A 6 7.47 -31.01 -3.32
N LEU A 7 7.59 -31.44 -4.59
CA LEU A 7 8.56 -32.45 -5.03
C LEU A 7 8.50 -33.72 -4.16
N GLU A 8 7.28 -34.23 -3.93
CA GLU A 8 6.96 -35.38 -3.07
C GLU A 8 7.37 -35.28 -1.60
N ARG A 9 7.73 -34.08 -1.12
CA ARG A 9 8.18 -33.84 0.25
C ARG A 9 7.26 -32.87 0.98
N GLU A 10 7.03 -33.13 2.26
CA GLU A 10 6.47 -32.12 3.14
C GLU A 10 7.58 -31.22 3.70
N ILE A 11 7.36 -29.92 3.67
CA ILE A 11 8.30 -28.92 4.13
C ILE A 11 7.58 -27.80 4.89
N ALA A 12 8.19 -27.35 5.98
CA ALA A 12 7.69 -26.20 6.74
C ALA A 12 8.10 -24.89 6.06
N GLU A 13 7.29 -23.85 6.22
CA GLU A 13 7.56 -22.52 5.64
C GLU A 13 8.88 -21.87 6.10
N ASP A 14 9.32 -22.16 7.32
CA ASP A 14 10.55 -21.65 7.92
C ASP A 14 11.77 -22.58 7.71
N ASP A 15 11.60 -23.66 6.95
CA ASP A 15 12.70 -24.56 6.63
C ASP A 15 13.72 -23.89 5.70
N PRO A 16 15.02 -23.85 6.05
CA PRO A 16 16.06 -23.25 5.21
C PRO A 16 16.17 -23.85 3.80
N GLY A 17 15.75 -25.10 3.62
CA GLY A 17 15.75 -25.80 2.32
C GLY A 17 14.62 -25.38 1.38
N LEU A 18 13.63 -24.63 1.85
CA LEU A 18 12.45 -24.27 1.05
C LEU A 18 12.82 -23.48 -0.20
N THR A 19 13.71 -22.50 -0.08
CA THR A 19 14.12 -21.65 -1.22
C THR A 19 14.72 -22.46 -2.37
N GLY A 20 15.56 -23.46 -2.05
CA GLY A 20 16.16 -24.33 -3.06
C GLY A 20 15.15 -25.26 -3.73
N LEU A 21 14.21 -25.80 -2.93
CA LEU A 21 13.12 -26.63 -3.46
C LEU A 21 12.17 -25.83 -4.36
N LEU A 22 11.88 -24.56 -4.02
CA LEU A 22 11.06 -23.70 -4.88
C LEU A 22 11.73 -23.40 -6.22
N ALA A 23 13.05 -23.16 -6.22
CA ALA A 23 13.80 -22.96 -7.47
C ALA A 23 13.74 -24.19 -8.37
N GLN A 24 14.00 -25.38 -7.80
CA GLN A 24 13.94 -26.65 -8.51
C GLN A 24 12.54 -26.94 -9.05
N ALA A 25 11.51 -26.78 -8.22
CA ALA A 25 10.13 -27.03 -8.62
C ALA A 25 9.65 -26.04 -9.69
N HIS A 26 10.10 -24.78 -9.65
CA HIS A 26 9.80 -23.80 -10.68
C HIS A 26 10.40 -24.20 -12.04
N GLU A 27 11.64 -24.67 -12.07
CA GLU A 27 12.27 -25.19 -13.30
C GLU A 27 11.51 -26.40 -13.87
N GLN A 28 11.05 -27.29 -12.99
CA GLN A 28 10.27 -28.47 -13.36
C GLN A 28 8.78 -28.18 -13.64
N ARG A 29 8.35 -26.93 -13.46
CA ARG A 29 6.93 -26.50 -13.54
C ARG A 29 6.01 -27.30 -12.61
N GLU A 30 6.55 -27.79 -11.51
CA GLU A 30 5.79 -28.43 -10.45
C GLU A 30 5.08 -27.39 -9.57
N ARG A 31 3.95 -27.82 -8.98
CA ARG A 31 3.12 -27.00 -8.12
C ARG A 31 3.28 -27.44 -6.68
N ALA A 32 3.32 -26.49 -5.76
CA ALA A 32 3.21 -26.81 -4.34
C ALA A 32 1.74 -27.01 -3.95
N ILE A 33 1.50 -27.79 -2.91
CA ILE A 33 0.18 -27.92 -2.28
C ILE A 33 0.27 -27.37 -0.87
N CYS A 34 -0.63 -26.46 -0.53
CA CYS A 34 -0.77 -25.93 0.83
C CYS A 34 -1.45 -26.96 1.73
N LEU A 35 -0.82 -27.31 2.84
CA LEU A 35 -1.32 -28.29 3.82
C LEU A 35 -2.08 -27.63 4.98
N CYS A 36 -2.62 -26.42 4.79
CA CYS A 36 -3.39 -25.74 5.84
C CYS A 36 -4.72 -26.43 6.18
N ARG A 37 -5.21 -27.31 5.29
CA ARG A 37 -6.44 -28.06 5.42
C ARG A 37 -6.19 -29.50 5.00
N ARG A 38 -6.70 -30.47 5.77
CA ARG A 38 -6.52 -31.91 5.49
C ARG A 38 -7.49 -32.43 4.42
N ASP A 39 -8.62 -31.75 4.27
CA ASP A 39 -9.76 -32.14 3.43
C ASP A 39 -9.66 -31.61 1.99
N HIS A 40 -8.76 -30.66 1.71
CA HIS A 40 -8.62 -30.07 0.38
C HIS A 40 -7.17 -29.95 -0.06
N LYS A 41 -6.90 -30.38 -1.29
CA LYS A 41 -5.64 -30.03 -1.99
C LYS A 41 -5.76 -28.60 -2.52
N LEU A 42 -4.96 -27.71 -1.97
CA LEU A 42 -4.94 -26.29 -2.34
C LEU A 42 -3.63 -25.99 -3.08
N PRO A 43 -3.63 -26.04 -4.43
CA PRO A 43 -2.43 -25.80 -5.20
C PRO A 43 -1.98 -24.35 -5.07
N LEU A 44 -0.67 -24.16 -5.01
CA LEU A 44 0.02 -22.88 -5.07
C LEU A 44 0.92 -22.91 -6.32
N TYR A 45 1.04 -21.77 -6.99
CA TYR A 45 2.03 -21.59 -8.03
C TYR A 45 3.29 -20.96 -7.46
N ILE A 46 4.42 -21.17 -8.13
CA ILE A 46 5.70 -20.59 -7.75
C ILE A 46 5.93 -19.39 -8.67
N ALA A 47 6.04 -18.20 -8.09
CA ALA A 47 6.34 -16.98 -8.83
C ALA A 47 7.80 -16.60 -8.62
N HIS A 48 8.47 -16.13 -9.68
CA HIS A 48 9.80 -15.53 -9.57
C HIS A 48 9.67 -14.01 -9.46
N ARG A 49 9.99 -13.44 -8.28
CA ARG A 49 9.90 -12.00 -8.01
C ARG A 49 11.08 -11.54 -7.18
N GLN A 50 11.61 -10.35 -7.48
CA GLN A 50 12.71 -9.71 -6.71
C GLN A 50 13.96 -10.58 -6.52
N GLY A 51 14.28 -11.45 -7.49
CA GLY A 51 15.45 -12.32 -7.44
C GLY A 51 15.29 -13.57 -6.57
N GLY A 52 14.05 -13.92 -6.19
CA GLY A 52 13.74 -15.14 -5.46
C GLY A 52 12.45 -15.80 -5.93
N TYR A 53 12.20 -17.00 -5.40
CA TYR A 53 10.97 -17.77 -5.65
C TYR A 53 10.05 -17.66 -4.45
N VAL A 54 8.77 -17.36 -4.71
CA VAL A 54 7.73 -17.25 -3.69
C VAL A 54 6.54 -18.13 -4.04
N LEU A 55 5.92 -18.70 -3.01
CA LEU A 55 4.65 -19.41 -3.16
C LEU A 55 3.50 -18.41 -3.21
N ALA A 56 2.64 -18.57 -4.21
CA ALA A 56 1.46 -17.73 -4.39
C ALA A 56 0.22 -18.60 -4.64
N ARG A 57 -0.91 -18.16 -4.07
CA ARG A 57 -2.23 -18.75 -4.30
C ARG A 57 -2.78 -18.34 -5.66
N TRP A 58 -3.57 -19.21 -6.28
CA TRP A 58 -4.33 -18.85 -7.48
C TRP A 58 -5.39 -17.78 -7.17
N PRO A 59 -5.68 -16.85 -8.10
CA PRO A 59 -6.74 -15.88 -7.93
C PRO A 59 -8.07 -16.55 -7.52
N GLY A 60 -8.76 -15.97 -6.53
CA GLY A 60 -10.04 -16.47 -6.02
C GLY A 60 -9.96 -17.72 -5.15
N THR A 61 -8.77 -18.29 -4.90
CA THR A 61 -8.63 -19.48 -4.03
C THR A 61 -8.40 -19.18 -2.56
N GLY A 62 -8.07 -17.93 -2.20
CA GLY A 62 -7.76 -17.53 -0.83
C GLY A 62 -8.82 -17.92 0.22
N PRO A 63 -10.12 -17.73 -0.03
CA PRO A 63 -11.17 -18.14 0.93
C PRO A 63 -11.24 -19.65 1.22
N ARG A 64 -10.59 -20.48 0.38
CA ARG A 64 -10.58 -21.94 0.55
C ARG A 64 -9.55 -22.39 1.59
N HIS A 65 -8.54 -21.56 1.86
CA HIS A 65 -7.53 -21.83 2.88
C HIS A 65 -8.11 -21.70 4.29
N ALA A 66 -7.47 -22.33 5.27
CA ALA A 66 -7.82 -22.11 6.68
C ALA A 66 -7.57 -20.63 7.04
N SER A 67 -8.41 -20.02 7.88
CA SER A 67 -8.29 -18.59 8.23
C SER A 67 -6.96 -18.19 8.87
N ALA A 68 -6.23 -19.16 9.45
CA ALA A 68 -4.89 -18.97 10.01
C ALA A 68 -3.74 -19.28 9.02
N CYS A 69 -4.06 -19.58 7.75
CA CYS A 69 -3.09 -19.82 6.69
C CYS A 69 -2.58 -18.50 6.12
N ASN A 70 -1.29 -18.40 5.80
CA ASN A 70 -0.74 -17.22 5.12
C ASN A 70 -1.29 -17.02 3.70
N HIS A 71 -1.84 -18.08 3.09
CA HIS A 71 -2.49 -18.02 1.78
C HIS A 71 -4.00 -17.75 1.87
N TYR A 72 -4.53 -17.53 3.07
CA TYR A 72 -5.91 -17.11 3.23
C TYR A 72 -6.11 -15.69 2.72
N GLU A 73 -7.25 -15.46 2.10
CA GLU A 73 -7.73 -14.14 1.72
C GLU A 73 -9.21 -14.10 2.02
N ALA A 74 -9.67 -13.06 2.71
CA ALA A 74 -11.09 -12.87 2.95
C ALA A 74 -11.82 -12.72 1.60
N PRO A 75 -13.02 -13.31 1.45
CA PRO A 75 -13.83 -13.12 0.27
C PRO A 75 -14.01 -11.64 -0.10
N ASP A 76 -14.06 -11.37 -1.40
CA ASP A 76 -14.12 -10.02 -1.97
C ASP A 76 -15.28 -9.15 -1.48
N PHE A 77 -16.39 -9.76 -1.08
CA PHE A 77 -17.55 -9.06 -0.51
C PHE A 77 -17.30 -8.54 0.91
N LEU A 78 -16.25 -9.03 1.59
CA LEU A 78 -15.82 -8.56 2.92
C LEU A 78 -14.69 -7.52 2.85
N THR A 79 -13.90 -7.51 1.77
CA THR A 79 -12.74 -6.61 1.61
C THR A 79 -13.07 -5.36 0.78
N GLY A 80 -14.21 -5.34 0.10
CA GLY A 80 -14.58 -4.29 -0.86
C GLY A 80 -13.85 -4.39 -2.20
N LEU A 81 -12.94 -5.36 -2.37
CA LEU A 81 -12.20 -5.59 -3.61
C LEU A 81 -13.08 -6.11 -4.74
N GLY A 82 -14.23 -6.73 -4.43
CA GLY A 82 -15.11 -7.33 -5.44
C GLY A 82 -15.63 -6.35 -6.49
N GLN A 83 -15.72 -5.06 -6.17
CA GLN A 83 -16.16 -4.04 -7.12
C GLN A 83 -15.05 -3.56 -8.07
N VAL A 84 -13.77 -3.83 -7.75
CA VAL A 84 -12.61 -3.27 -8.45
C VAL A 84 -11.69 -4.35 -9.05
N ARG A 85 -11.83 -5.60 -8.62
CA ARG A 85 -11.08 -6.75 -9.16
C ARG A 85 -11.51 -7.05 -10.60
N GLY A 86 -10.53 -7.28 -11.47
CA GLY A 86 -10.74 -7.50 -12.90
C GLY A 86 -10.92 -6.22 -13.72
N SER A 87 -11.16 -5.07 -13.08
CA SER A 87 -11.31 -3.78 -13.76
C SER A 87 -10.17 -2.81 -13.43
N ALA A 88 -10.08 -2.40 -12.17
CA ALA A 88 -9.10 -1.46 -11.64
C ALA A 88 -7.92 -2.15 -10.94
N VAL A 89 -8.09 -3.40 -10.53
CA VAL A 89 -7.05 -4.30 -10.01
C VAL A 89 -7.03 -5.53 -10.89
N VAL A 90 -6.01 -5.65 -11.73
CA VAL A 90 -5.84 -6.78 -12.66
C VAL A 90 -4.57 -7.53 -12.28
N GLU A 91 -4.70 -8.79 -11.85
CA GLU A 91 -3.55 -9.62 -11.53
C GLU A 91 -3.14 -10.45 -12.75
N HIS A 92 -1.87 -10.38 -13.12
CA HIS A 92 -1.29 -11.14 -14.22
C HIS A 92 -0.64 -12.40 -13.66
N GLU A 93 -1.13 -13.58 -14.02
CA GLU A 93 -0.66 -14.85 -13.46
C GLU A 93 0.79 -15.16 -13.84
N ASP A 94 1.16 -14.87 -15.09
CA ASP A 94 2.48 -15.22 -15.65
C ASP A 94 3.63 -14.45 -14.99
N SER A 95 3.43 -13.17 -14.71
CA SER A 95 4.43 -12.31 -14.04
C SER A 95 4.20 -12.22 -12.53
N GLY A 96 2.99 -12.52 -12.08
CA GLY A 96 2.54 -12.26 -10.73
C GLY A 96 2.31 -10.78 -10.39
N GLU A 97 2.47 -9.88 -11.35
CA GLU A 97 2.31 -8.45 -11.13
C GLU A 97 0.84 -8.06 -11.08
N THR A 98 0.53 -6.98 -10.36
CA THR A 98 -0.82 -6.41 -10.30
C THR A 98 -0.86 -5.05 -10.99
N GLU A 99 -1.65 -4.94 -12.05
CA GLU A 99 -1.92 -3.67 -12.72
C GLU A 99 -3.05 -2.91 -12.02
N LEU A 100 -2.81 -1.63 -11.75
CA LEU A 100 -3.71 -0.74 -11.03
C LEU A 100 -4.15 0.43 -11.92
N LYS A 101 -5.45 0.75 -11.90
CA LYS A 101 -6.02 1.93 -12.55
C LYS A 101 -6.59 2.88 -11.51
N PHE A 102 -6.07 4.10 -11.47
CA PHE A 102 -6.45 5.10 -10.47
C PHE A 102 -7.53 6.05 -10.97
N ALA A 103 -8.40 6.47 -10.04
CA ALA A 103 -9.42 7.51 -10.24
C ALA A 103 -8.82 8.92 -10.14
N PHE A 104 -7.58 9.02 -9.67
CA PHE A 104 -6.83 10.25 -9.47
C PHE A 104 -5.64 10.37 -10.45
N PRO A 105 -5.22 11.59 -10.79
CA PRO A 105 -4.14 11.81 -11.74
C PRO A 105 -2.75 11.57 -11.12
N LEU A 106 -1.80 11.09 -11.94
CA LEU A 106 -0.36 11.01 -11.61
C LEU A 106 0.49 12.05 -12.37
N SER A 107 -0.16 12.96 -13.10
CA SER A 107 0.48 14.12 -13.72
C SER A 107 -0.50 15.29 -13.80
N ARG A 108 0.00 16.51 -13.68
CA ARG A 108 -0.77 17.72 -13.99
C ARG A 108 -0.85 17.84 -15.52
N GLY A 109 -2.03 17.64 -16.10
CA GLY A 109 -2.28 17.99 -17.51
C GLY A 109 -2.25 19.52 -17.73
N PRO A 110 -2.29 20.01 -18.99
CA PRO A 110 -2.39 21.44 -19.26
C PRO A 110 -3.67 21.97 -18.62
N ALA A 111 -3.50 22.78 -17.57
CA ALA A 111 -4.52 23.49 -16.80
C ALA A 111 -5.96 22.95 -16.93
N ARG A 112 -6.17 21.66 -16.66
CA ARG A 112 -7.47 21.26 -16.13
C ARG A 112 -7.41 21.73 -14.70
N ALA A 113 -8.31 22.66 -14.35
CA ALA A 113 -8.69 22.91 -12.97
C ALA A 113 -8.64 21.58 -12.23
N ALA A 114 -7.95 21.56 -11.07
CA ALA A 114 -7.77 20.37 -10.27
C ALA A 114 -9.04 19.51 -10.38
N PRO A 115 -8.96 18.23 -10.82
CA PRO A 115 -10.16 17.42 -10.84
C PRO A 115 -10.80 17.59 -9.46
N SER A 116 -12.10 17.84 -9.45
CA SER A 116 -12.90 17.97 -8.24
C SER A 116 -12.91 16.63 -7.51
N ALA A 117 -11.75 16.19 -7.01
CA ALA A 117 -11.53 14.93 -6.35
C ALA A 117 -11.83 15.08 -4.86
N PHE A 118 -12.96 15.73 -4.59
CA PHE A 118 -13.71 15.71 -3.34
C PHE A 118 -15.15 16.07 -3.73
N THR A 119 -15.92 15.10 -4.23
CA THR A 119 -17.37 15.22 -3.97
C THR A 119 -17.54 15.10 -2.46
N ASN A 120 -18.45 15.88 -1.89
CA ASN A 120 -18.76 15.86 -0.45
C ASN A 120 -19.34 14.51 0.01
N ASP A 121 -19.54 13.58 -0.92
CA ASP A 121 -19.95 12.23 -0.60
C ASP A 121 -18.80 11.55 0.14
N LYS A 122 -19.12 10.98 1.31
CA LYS A 122 -18.31 9.91 1.89
C LYS A 122 -17.98 8.93 0.77
N PRO A 123 -16.81 8.28 0.79
CA PRO A 123 -16.55 7.21 -0.16
C PRO A 123 -17.61 6.14 0.10
N GLU A 124 -18.74 6.21 -0.59
CA GLU A 124 -19.56 5.04 -0.77
C GLU A 124 -18.61 4.02 -1.36
N VAL A 125 -18.67 2.80 -0.83
CA VAL A 125 -18.16 1.61 -1.51
C VAL A 125 -19.08 1.36 -2.72
N ARG A 126 -19.13 2.34 -3.60
CA ARG A 126 -19.62 2.36 -4.97
C ARG A 126 -18.50 3.02 -5.71
N SER A 127 -17.42 2.25 -5.88
CA SER A 127 -16.45 2.58 -6.90
C SER A 127 -17.23 2.75 -8.20
N ASN A 128 -16.79 3.64 -9.08
CA ASN A 128 -17.38 3.75 -10.42
C ASN A 128 -17.04 2.50 -11.28
N GLY A 129 -16.88 1.31 -10.65
CA GLY A 129 -16.54 -0.01 -11.17
C GLY A 129 -15.20 -0.12 -11.87
N LEU A 130 -14.54 0.99 -12.21
CA LEU A 130 -13.50 1.03 -13.23
C LEU A 130 -12.14 1.52 -12.72
N ARG A 131 -12.08 2.21 -11.57
CA ARG A 131 -10.86 2.87 -11.06
C ARG A 131 -10.81 2.91 -9.53
N LEU A 132 -9.61 2.78 -8.97
CA LEU A 132 -9.31 2.86 -7.54
C LEU A 132 -9.24 4.31 -7.04
N THR A 133 -9.92 4.61 -5.95
CA THR A 133 -9.81 5.87 -5.20
C THR A 133 -8.54 5.90 -4.33
N MET A 134 -8.20 7.05 -3.74
CA MET A 134 -7.08 7.15 -2.80
C MET A 134 -7.23 6.21 -1.59
N GLN A 135 -8.43 6.10 -1.02
CA GLN A 135 -8.71 5.15 0.04
C GLN A 135 -8.64 3.71 -0.45
N GLY A 136 -9.16 3.43 -1.65
CA GLY A 136 -9.07 2.10 -2.26
C GLY A 136 -7.63 1.64 -2.48
N LEU A 137 -6.74 2.55 -2.89
CA LEU A 137 -5.31 2.26 -2.99
C LEU A 137 -4.70 1.92 -1.61
N LEU A 138 -5.03 2.70 -0.58
CA LEU A 138 -4.52 2.45 0.77
C LEU A 138 -4.96 1.07 1.27
N HIS A 139 -6.25 0.75 1.19
CA HIS A 139 -6.79 -0.54 1.58
C HIS A 139 -6.16 -1.69 0.78
N PHE A 140 -6.06 -1.54 -0.54
CA PHE A 140 -5.43 -2.53 -1.40
C PHE A 140 -3.98 -2.79 -1.01
N LEU A 141 -3.16 -1.75 -0.78
CA LEU A 141 -1.77 -1.93 -0.38
C LEU A 141 -1.65 -2.52 1.02
N TRP A 142 -2.53 -2.14 1.96
CA TRP A 142 -2.55 -2.71 3.30
C TRP A 142 -2.83 -4.21 3.28
N ASP A 143 -3.79 -4.63 2.45
CA ASP A 143 -4.14 -6.03 2.27
C ASP A 143 -3.08 -6.81 1.49
N LYS A 144 -2.58 -6.25 0.37
CA LYS A 144 -1.50 -6.85 -0.43
C LYS A 144 -0.18 -6.99 0.35
N ALA A 145 0.04 -6.13 1.34
CA ALA A 145 1.17 -6.20 2.27
C ALA A 145 0.88 -7.09 3.50
N GLU A 146 -0.29 -7.75 3.55
CA GLU A 146 -0.76 -8.62 4.63
C GLU A 146 -0.83 -7.94 6.01
N LEU A 147 -0.90 -6.61 6.03
CA LEU A 147 -0.97 -5.81 7.27
C LEU A 147 -2.35 -5.92 7.94
N THR A 148 -3.35 -6.40 7.22
CA THR A 148 -4.69 -6.76 7.71
C THR A 148 -4.68 -8.03 8.57
N HIS A 149 -3.66 -8.87 8.46
CA HIS A 149 -3.54 -10.13 9.20
C HIS A 149 -2.75 -9.92 10.50
N TRP A 150 -3.13 -10.58 11.58
CA TRP A 150 -2.40 -10.54 12.84
C TRP A 150 -2.13 -11.95 13.37
N HIS A 151 -0.93 -12.16 13.89
CA HIS A 151 -0.53 -13.40 14.56
C HIS A 151 0.20 -13.09 15.87
N PRO A 152 0.07 -13.88 16.95
CA PRO A 152 0.70 -13.63 18.26
C PRO A 152 2.20 -13.29 18.21
N ARG A 153 2.97 -13.95 17.35
CA ARG A 153 4.41 -13.67 17.13
C ARG A 153 4.73 -12.25 16.61
N MET A 154 3.73 -11.50 16.14
CA MET A 154 3.86 -10.11 15.67
C MET A 154 3.67 -9.09 16.80
N ALA A 155 3.30 -9.52 18.02
CA ALA A 155 3.16 -8.64 19.17
C ALA A 155 4.43 -7.77 19.36
N GLY A 156 4.24 -6.45 19.44
CA GLY A 156 5.32 -5.46 19.59
C GLY A 156 6.22 -5.26 18.36
N LYS A 157 6.01 -5.99 17.25
CA LYS A 157 6.89 -5.94 16.06
C LYS A 157 6.36 -5.09 14.93
N ARG A 158 5.05 -4.79 14.91
CA ARG A 158 4.42 -3.96 13.86
C ARG A 158 4.70 -2.47 14.11
N ASN A 159 5.95 -2.08 13.89
CA ASN A 159 6.36 -0.68 13.89
C ASN A 159 6.44 -0.14 12.44
N TRP A 160 6.61 1.17 12.31
CA TRP A 160 6.65 1.84 11.01
C TRP A 160 7.70 1.28 10.04
N PHE A 161 8.86 0.80 10.53
CA PHE A 161 9.86 0.19 9.67
C PHE A 161 9.33 -1.08 8.98
N VAL A 162 8.62 -1.93 9.73
CA VAL A 162 8.00 -3.16 9.20
C VAL A 162 6.88 -2.81 8.23
N ILE A 163 6.01 -1.86 8.59
CA ILE A 163 4.90 -1.39 7.76
C ILE A 163 5.44 -0.84 6.43
N ARG A 164 6.38 0.11 6.49
CA ARG A 164 7.01 0.71 5.31
C ARG A 164 7.62 -0.35 4.39
N ARG A 165 8.38 -1.30 4.95
CA ARG A 165 9.01 -2.36 4.16
C ARG A 165 7.98 -3.23 3.45
N ALA A 166 6.91 -3.62 4.15
CA ALA A 166 5.84 -4.43 3.57
C ALA A 166 5.09 -3.66 2.46
N LEU A 167 4.79 -2.37 2.66
CA LEU A 167 4.14 -1.52 1.66
C LEU A 167 5.02 -1.28 0.42
N ILE A 168 6.33 -1.06 0.59
CA ILE A 168 7.26 -0.94 -0.55
C ILE A 168 7.30 -2.26 -1.34
N HIS A 169 7.38 -3.39 -0.64
CA HIS A 169 7.38 -4.69 -1.29
C HIS A 169 6.08 -4.95 -2.08
N ALA A 170 4.93 -4.63 -1.49
CA ALA A 170 3.64 -4.70 -2.17
C ALA A 170 3.59 -3.77 -3.40
N ALA A 171 4.10 -2.54 -3.27
CA ALA A 171 4.14 -1.58 -4.37
C ALA A 171 5.08 -2.00 -5.51
N LEU A 172 6.20 -2.67 -5.22
CA LEU A 172 7.12 -3.21 -6.22
C LEU A 172 6.46 -4.30 -7.08
N ALA A 173 5.51 -5.06 -6.50
CA ALA A 173 4.71 -6.04 -7.24
C ALA A 173 3.53 -5.42 -8.02
N CYS A 174 3.36 -4.10 -7.98
CA CYS A 174 2.27 -3.38 -8.63
C CYS A 174 2.77 -2.46 -9.75
N LYS A 175 1.96 -2.32 -10.79
CA LYS A 175 2.19 -1.40 -11.91
C LYS A 175 1.02 -0.45 -12.09
N VAL A 176 1.32 0.77 -12.51
CA VAL A 176 0.35 1.78 -12.95
C VAL A 176 0.82 2.36 -14.27
N ARG A 177 0.00 2.23 -15.32
CA ARG A 177 0.34 2.66 -16.70
C ARG A 177 1.68 2.09 -17.19
N GLY A 178 1.97 0.83 -16.87
CA GLY A 178 3.19 0.12 -17.26
C GLY A 178 4.41 0.37 -16.38
N GLU A 179 4.38 1.38 -15.51
CA GLU A 179 5.48 1.72 -14.58
C GLU A 179 5.24 1.12 -13.20
N SER A 180 6.31 0.78 -12.47
CA SER A 180 6.18 0.30 -11.08
C SER A 180 5.55 1.36 -10.19
N LEU A 181 4.56 0.98 -9.38
CA LEU A 181 3.92 1.87 -8.40
C LEU A 181 4.95 2.44 -7.41
N ALA A 182 5.99 1.66 -7.07
CA ALA A 182 7.06 2.10 -6.18
C ALA A 182 7.80 3.35 -6.69
N ARG A 183 7.77 3.65 -7.99
CA ARG A 183 8.40 4.86 -8.57
C ARG A 183 7.65 6.15 -8.24
N VAL A 184 6.34 6.05 -7.98
CA VAL A 184 5.48 7.21 -7.69
C VAL A 184 4.96 7.22 -6.26
N LEU A 185 5.24 6.17 -5.47
CA LEU A 185 4.85 6.04 -4.08
C LEU A 185 6.00 6.46 -3.15
N PHE A 186 5.74 7.44 -2.29
CA PHE A 186 6.63 7.91 -1.25
C PHE A 186 6.15 7.43 0.13
N LEU A 187 7.04 6.78 0.87
CA LEU A 187 6.81 6.31 2.23
C LEU A 187 7.96 6.82 3.12
N PRO A 188 7.70 7.73 4.08
CA PRO A 188 8.76 8.29 4.93
C PRO A 188 9.60 7.21 5.60
N GLU A 189 10.92 7.30 5.54
CA GLU A 189 11.80 6.42 6.32
C GLU A 189 11.64 6.70 7.82
N ARG A 190 11.82 5.68 8.67
CA ARG A 190 11.84 5.87 10.13
C ARG A 190 12.91 6.91 10.51
N PHE A 191 12.47 8.02 11.08
CA PHE A 191 13.35 9.10 11.53
C PHE A 191 14.23 8.66 12.71
N GLN A 192 15.53 8.91 12.56
CA GLN A 192 16.56 8.78 13.58
C GLN A 192 17.36 10.08 13.56
N LEU A 193 17.52 10.72 14.72
CA LEU A 193 18.09 12.07 14.79
C LEU A 193 19.55 12.08 14.31
N GLU A 194 20.29 11.02 14.63
CA GLU A 194 21.69 10.80 14.30
C GLU A 194 21.91 10.63 12.79
N GLN A 195 20.88 10.17 12.06
CA GLN A 195 20.91 9.94 10.61
C GLN A 195 20.12 11.00 9.83
N LYS A 196 19.79 12.15 10.45
CA LYS A 196 18.90 13.16 9.86
C LYS A 196 19.34 13.58 8.45
N GLU A 197 20.63 13.83 8.25
CA GLU A 197 21.16 14.27 6.96
C GLU A 197 21.11 13.16 5.91
N ASP A 198 21.46 11.93 6.29
CA ASP A 198 21.39 10.76 5.41
C ASP A 198 19.95 10.46 4.97
N ILE A 199 19.00 10.53 5.91
CA ILE A 199 17.56 10.37 5.63
C ILE A 199 17.09 11.46 4.67
N ALA A 200 17.51 12.71 4.87
CA ALA A 200 17.18 13.81 3.96
C ALA A 200 17.79 13.60 2.56
N GLY A 201 19.00 13.05 2.47
CA GLY A 201 19.67 12.67 1.22
C GLY A 201 18.90 11.59 0.45
N ARG A 202 18.55 10.49 1.12
CA ARG A 202 17.73 9.41 0.53
C ARG A 202 16.35 9.90 0.10
N ARG A 203 15.69 10.71 0.94
CA ARG A 203 14.43 11.37 0.58
C ARG A 203 14.53 12.17 -0.72
N ARG A 204 15.60 12.94 -0.89
CA ARG A 204 15.82 13.71 -2.15
C ARG A 204 15.95 12.79 -3.36
N SER A 205 16.57 11.63 -3.20
CA SER A 205 16.69 10.62 -4.25
C SER A 205 15.33 9.98 -4.57
N ASP A 206 14.57 9.57 -3.56
CA ASP A 206 13.22 9.00 -3.71
C ASP A 206 12.26 9.98 -4.43
N LEU A 207 12.45 11.29 -4.20
CA LEU A 207 11.63 12.36 -4.77
C LEU A 207 12.21 13.00 -6.03
N ALA A 208 13.27 12.43 -6.61
CA ALA A 208 13.95 13.03 -7.76
C ALA A 208 13.00 13.32 -8.93
N MET A 209 12.02 12.42 -9.18
CA MET A 209 11.00 12.61 -10.21
C MET A 209 10.12 13.85 -9.95
N ALA A 210 9.66 14.03 -8.70
CA ALA A 210 8.82 15.19 -8.34
C ALA A 210 9.61 16.50 -8.34
N HIS A 211 10.92 16.46 -8.03
CA HIS A 211 11.78 17.62 -8.15
C HIS A 211 12.10 17.99 -9.59
N ALA A 212 12.14 17.01 -10.51
CA ALA A 212 12.45 17.25 -11.92
C ALA A 212 11.31 17.94 -12.69
N SER A 213 10.06 17.81 -12.23
CA SER A 213 8.91 18.44 -12.88
C SER A 213 7.83 18.85 -11.88
N PRO A 214 7.43 20.14 -11.84
CA PRO A 214 6.28 20.59 -11.07
C PRO A 214 4.95 19.93 -11.47
N GLN A 215 4.90 19.27 -12.63
CA GLN A 215 3.74 18.52 -13.11
C GLN A 215 3.71 17.08 -12.63
N ALA A 216 4.82 16.55 -12.10
CA ALA A 216 4.86 15.20 -11.56
C ALA A 216 4.04 15.14 -10.27
N ILE A 217 3.10 14.19 -10.21
CA ILE A 217 2.30 13.92 -9.02
C ILE A 217 2.77 12.58 -8.45
N MET A 218 3.08 12.59 -7.16
CA MET A 218 3.42 11.40 -6.39
C MET A 218 2.30 11.09 -5.40
N VAL A 219 2.29 9.86 -4.90
CA VAL A 219 1.44 9.41 -3.79
C VAL A 219 2.29 9.33 -2.54
N VAL A 220 1.82 9.83 -1.41
CA VAL A 220 2.41 9.59 -0.09
C VAL A 220 1.49 8.69 0.72
N ILE A 221 2.08 7.77 1.49
CA ILE A 221 1.40 7.11 2.60
C ILE A 221 2.21 7.37 3.87
N GLY A 222 1.54 7.83 4.92
CA GLY A 222 2.23 8.23 6.16
C GLY A 222 1.27 8.39 7.32
N GLU A 223 1.79 8.26 8.53
CA GLU A 223 1.01 8.52 9.74
C GLU A 223 0.96 10.02 10.04
N ILE A 224 -0.23 10.58 10.24
CA ILE A 224 -0.42 11.96 10.65
C ILE A 224 0.04 12.11 12.11
N LYS A 225 1.00 13.01 12.34
CA LYS A 225 1.44 13.43 13.68
C LYS A 225 0.59 14.59 14.20
N ALA A 226 0.38 15.59 13.36
CA ALA A 226 -0.31 16.82 13.70
C ALA A 226 -0.87 17.48 12.44
N ILE A 227 -1.96 18.22 12.61
CA ILE A 227 -2.50 19.14 11.62
C ILE A 227 -2.45 20.52 12.26
N GLU A 228 -1.75 21.45 11.62
CA GLU A 228 -1.43 22.76 12.18
C GLU A 228 -1.82 23.88 11.19
N PRO A 229 -2.27 25.05 11.69
CA PRO A 229 -2.49 26.21 10.85
C PRO A 229 -1.22 26.64 10.09
N ALA A 230 -1.40 27.11 8.86
CA ALA A 230 -0.39 27.72 8.03
C ALA A 230 -0.89 29.08 7.50
N ARG A 231 -0.01 29.86 6.84
CA ARG A 231 -0.38 31.20 6.33
C ARG A 231 -1.52 31.17 5.30
N PHE A 232 -1.63 30.08 4.53
CA PHE A 232 -2.60 29.91 3.44
C PHE A 232 -3.25 28.53 3.51
N GLY A 233 -3.99 28.28 4.59
CA GLY A 233 -4.60 26.98 4.90
C GLY A 233 -3.91 26.29 6.06
N GLU A 234 -3.56 25.02 5.89
CA GLU A 234 -3.01 24.19 6.95
C GLU A 234 -1.84 23.34 6.44
N LYS A 235 -1.10 22.76 7.39
CA LYS A 235 -0.02 21.81 7.11
C LYS A 235 -0.20 20.53 7.92
N ILE A 236 0.01 19.40 7.28
CA ILE A 236 0.07 18.08 7.89
C ILE A 236 1.52 17.74 8.20
N ILE A 237 1.81 17.53 9.48
CA ILE A 237 3.07 16.97 9.95
C ILE A 237 2.93 15.45 9.92
N VAL A 238 3.80 14.77 9.16
CA VAL A 238 3.81 13.31 9.07
C VAL A 238 4.83 12.76 10.06
N ARG A 239 4.50 11.69 10.78
CA ARG A 239 5.48 11.02 11.64
C ARG A 239 6.65 10.55 10.81
N HIS A 240 7.82 10.57 11.44
CA HIS A 240 9.09 10.31 10.78
C HIS A 240 9.49 11.30 9.67
N LEU A 241 8.77 12.40 9.52
CA LEU A 241 9.05 13.45 8.55
C LEU A 241 8.80 14.86 9.14
N PRO A 242 9.48 15.22 10.25
CA PRO A 242 9.17 16.45 10.99
C PRO A 242 9.61 17.73 10.27
N ASP A 243 10.56 17.64 9.33
CA ASP A 243 11.18 18.76 8.62
C ASP A 243 10.57 19.05 7.25
N TRP A 244 9.55 18.28 6.83
CA TRP A 244 8.98 18.39 5.49
C TRP A 244 7.45 18.20 5.52
N PRO A 245 6.70 19.23 5.95
CA PRO A 245 5.26 19.15 6.12
C PRO A 245 4.51 19.25 4.78
N PHE A 246 3.34 18.63 4.69
CA PHE A 246 2.47 18.67 3.51
C PHE A 246 1.43 19.77 3.63
N LEU A 247 1.30 20.61 2.60
CA LEU A 247 0.42 21.78 2.62
C LEU A 247 -0.96 21.44 2.04
N MET A 248 -1.99 21.93 2.72
CA MET A 248 -3.37 22.00 2.25
C MET A 248 -3.78 23.46 2.17
N ASP A 249 -4.39 23.87 1.05
CA ASP A 249 -5.05 25.18 1.01
C ASP A 249 -6.33 25.20 1.86
N GLU A 250 -6.91 26.39 2.06
CA GLU A 250 -8.09 26.56 2.91
C GLU A 250 -9.30 25.74 2.44
N GLU A 251 -9.50 25.61 1.13
CA GLU A 251 -10.62 24.84 0.59
C GLU A 251 -10.42 23.34 0.85
N MET A 252 -9.21 22.85 0.63
CA MET A 252 -8.79 21.49 0.90
C MET A 252 -8.92 21.14 2.38
N ALA A 253 -8.39 21.98 3.28
CA ALA A 253 -8.48 21.77 4.72
C ALA A 253 -9.94 21.73 5.19
N ARG A 254 -10.78 22.67 4.73
CA ARG A 254 -12.22 22.68 5.04
C ARG A 254 -12.93 21.39 4.59
N ARG A 255 -12.59 20.87 3.40
CA ARG A 255 -13.16 19.60 2.89
C ARG A 255 -12.65 18.41 3.68
N PHE A 256 -11.36 18.39 4.03
CA PHE A 256 -10.75 17.34 4.86
C PHE A 256 -11.49 17.22 6.20
N HIS A 257 -11.59 18.31 6.97
CA HIS A 257 -12.27 18.30 8.27
C HIS A 257 -13.74 17.92 8.18
N LYS A 258 -14.44 18.36 7.13
CA LYS A 258 -15.84 17.97 6.93
C LYS A 258 -15.98 16.47 6.64
N ARG A 259 -15.10 15.92 5.82
CA ARG A 259 -15.18 14.53 5.33
C ARG A 259 -14.76 13.53 6.40
N PHE A 260 -13.70 13.84 7.14
CA PHE A 260 -13.05 12.93 8.09
C PHE A 260 -13.26 13.33 9.56
N ALA A 261 -14.33 14.07 9.85
CA ALA A 261 -14.63 14.57 11.19
C ALA A 261 -14.65 13.45 12.25
N VAL A 262 -15.19 12.27 11.90
CA VAL A 262 -15.31 11.13 12.81
C VAL A 262 -13.95 10.51 13.09
N GLU A 263 -13.16 10.30 12.04
CA GLU A 263 -11.80 9.77 12.13
C GLU A 263 -10.89 10.71 12.93
N GLU A 264 -11.03 12.02 12.74
CA GLU A 264 -10.33 13.03 13.53
C GLU A 264 -10.76 13.04 14.99
N GLU A 265 -12.06 12.95 15.27
CA GLU A 265 -12.59 12.90 16.64
C GLU A 265 -12.06 11.66 17.39
N LEU A 266 -12.10 10.49 16.75
CA LEU A 266 -11.54 9.25 17.29
C LEU A 266 -10.04 9.37 17.53
N TRP A 267 -9.29 9.88 16.55
CA TRP A 267 -7.85 10.05 16.67
C TRP A 267 -7.46 11.02 17.80
N ARG A 268 -8.20 12.12 17.97
CA ARG A 268 -7.94 13.12 19.02
C ARG A 268 -8.35 12.64 20.41
N SER A 269 -9.33 11.76 20.51
CA SER A 269 -9.83 11.25 21.79
C SER A 269 -8.99 10.10 22.37
N ASP A 270 -8.24 9.36 21.54
CA ASP A 270 -7.57 8.12 21.94
C ASP A 270 -6.30 8.27 22.81
N GLY A 271 -6.07 9.43 23.45
CA GLY A 271 -5.00 9.61 24.45
C GLY A 271 -3.57 9.27 23.99
N GLY A 272 -3.33 9.12 22.68
CA GLY A 272 -2.05 8.75 22.08
C GLY A 272 -1.89 7.29 21.65
N GLY A 273 -2.90 6.43 21.83
CA GLY A 273 -2.90 5.04 21.33
C GLY A 273 -3.19 4.92 19.83
N GLY A 274 -3.89 5.91 19.28
CA GLY A 274 -4.50 5.86 17.96
C GLY A 274 -3.60 6.43 16.88
N HIS A 275 -3.57 5.77 15.73
CA HIS A 275 -2.75 6.15 14.59
C HIS A 275 -3.65 6.50 13.41
N LEU A 276 -3.64 7.77 12.98
CA LEU A 276 -4.33 8.21 11.77
C LEU A 276 -3.37 8.11 10.59
N VAL A 277 -3.65 7.24 9.63
CA VAL A 277 -2.79 7.02 8.45
C VAL A 277 -3.41 7.70 7.25
N MET A 278 -2.66 8.55 6.56
CA MET A 278 -3.11 9.16 5.32
C MET A 278 -2.55 8.46 4.09
N SER A 279 -3.32 8.46 3.02
CA SER A 279 -2.84 8.34 1.65
C SER A 279 -3.19 9.62 0.89
N ALA A 280 -2.23 10.23 0.21
CA ALA A 280 -2.46 11.50 -0.46
C ALA A 280 -1.68 11.64 -1.77
N THR A 281 -2.22 12.38 -2.73
CA THR A 281 -1.45 12.83 -3.91
C THR A 281 -0.84 14.20 -3.65
N PHE A 282 0.40 14.40 -4.09
CA PHE A 282 1.10 15.66 -3.94
C PHE A 282 2.04 15.95 -5.10
N SER A 283 2.43 17.21 -5.23
CA SER A 283 3.50 17.67 -6.11
C SER A 283 4.38 18.64 -5.34
N ILE A 284 5.64 18.74 -5.73
CA ILE A 284 6.58 19.66 -5.09
C ILE A 284 6.48 21.03 -5.78
N SER A 285 6.14 22.06 -5.00
CA SER A 285 6.09 23.43 -5.50
C SER A 285 7.50 24.00 -5.72
N VAL A 286 7.60 25.17 -6.35
CA VAL A 286 8.87 25.91 -6.51
C VAL A 286 9.57 26.21 -5.19
N SER A 287 8.83 26.27 -4.08
CA SER A 287 9.39 26.46 -2.73
C SER A 287 10.02 25.19 -2.14
N GLY A 288 9.92 24.06 -2.82
CA GLY A 288 10.38 22.75 -2.32
C GLY A 288 9.41 22.09 -1.34
N LEU A 289 8.28 22.73 -1.01
CA LEU A 289 7.25 22.16 -0.15
C LEU A 289 6.21 21.37 -0.96
N PRO A 290 5.76 20.20 -0.45
CA PRO A 290 4.75 19.38 -1.10
C PRO A 290 3.34 19.94 -0.85
N GLN A 291 2.58 20.10 -1.93
CA GLN A 291 1.18 20.53 -1.90
C GLN A 291 0.27 19.35 -2.20
N ILE A 292 -0.75 19.12 -1.38
CA ILE A 292 -1.71 18.02 -1.53
C ILE A 292 -2.84 18.41 -2.51
N PHE A 293 -3.28 17.47 -3.35
CA PHE A 293 -4.47 17.62 -4.21
C PHE A 293 -5.62 16.68 -3.85
N GLU A 294 -5.31 15.51 -3.33
CA GLU A 294 -6.27 14.51 -2.90
C GLU A 294 -5.73 13.79 -1.66
N ILE A 295 -6.60 13.51 -0.69
CA ILE A 295 -6.25 12.82 0.55
C ILE A 295 -7.39 11.89 1.00
N ALA A 296 -7.00 10.75 1.54
CA ALA A 296 -7.84 9.88 2.33
C ALA A 296 -7.13 9.53 3.64
N VAL A 297 -7.91 9.22 4.68
CA VAL A 297 -7.45 8.67 5.96
C VAL A 297 -8.29 7.46 6.35
#